data_AF-A0A7C1N8B9-F1
#
_entry.id   AF-A0A7C1N8B9-F1
#
_cell.length_a   1.000
_cell.length_b   1.000
_cell.length_c   1.000
_cell.angle_alpha   90.00
_cell.angle_beta   90.00
_cell.angle_gamma   90.00
#
_symmetry.space_group_name_H-M   'P 1'
#
loop_
_entity.id
_entity.type
_entity.pdbx_description
1 polymer ?
#
loop_
_entity_poly.entity_id
_entity_poly.type
_entity_poly.pdbx_seq_one_letter_code
_entity_poly.pdbx_strand_id
1 'polypeptide(L)'
;MNILALDLATKTGYACRYDSPTLANRIISGVQVFDVKRGESPGVRFLRCRAWLNEMNDLVKPDIISYEQAHHRGGAATACGVGLVTVVLEFAALHKIEV
;
A
#
# COMPACT_ATOMS: atom_id res chain seq x y z
N MET A 1 -0.48 -10.90 -14.77
CA MET A 1 -0.25 -11.13 -13.33
C MET A 1 0.50 -9.95 -12.75
N ASN A 2 -0.19 -8.84 -12.57
CA ASN A 2 0.38 -7.61 -12.05
C ASN A 2 0.44 -7.72 -10.51
N ILE A 3 1.59 -7.39 -9.93
CA ILE A 3 1.85 -7.59 -8.51
C ILE A 3 2.23 -6.25 -7.90
N LEU A 4 1.63 -5.89 -6.78
CA LEU A 4 2.02 -4.76 -5.94
C LEU A 4 2.53 -5.29 -4.59
N ALA A 5 3.83 -5.19 -4.34
CA ALA A 5 4.45 -5.55 -3.07
C ALA A 5 4.65 -4.32 -2.18
N LEU A 6 4.28 -4.43 -0.90
CA LEU A 6 4.23 -3.34 0.07
C LEU A 6 5.02 -3.67 1.35
N ASP A 7 5.88 -2.76 1.76
CA ASP A 7 6.49 -2.72 3.09
C ASP A 7 5.82 -1.57 3.88
N LEU A 8 4.86 -1.91 4.75
CA LEU A 8 3.90 -0.96 5.29
C LEU A 8 4.39 -0.27 6.58
N ALA A 9 4.68 1.02 6.46
CA ALA A 9 4.97 1.91 7.57
C ALA A 9 4.61 3.36 7.21
N THR A 10 4.90 4.35 8.07
CA THR A 10 4.71 5.76 7.69
C THR A 10 5.59 6.17 6.51
N LYS A 11 6.70 5.46 6.28
CA LYS A 11 7.42 5.45 5.01
C LYS A 11 7.21 4.06 4.40
N THR A 12 6.21 3.94 3.54
CA THR A 12 5.85 2.69 2.90
C THR A 12 6.75 2.45 1.69
N GLY A 13 7.54 1.37 1.71
CA GLY A 13 8.24 0.91 0.53
C GLY A 13 7.27 0.20 -0.41
N TYR A 14 7.47 0.35 -1.72
CA TYR A 14 6.71 -0.43 -2.70
C TYR A 14 7.57 -0.86 -3.89
N ALA A 15 7.18 -1.98 -4.47
CA ALA A 15 7.63 -2.42 -5.78
C ALA A 15 6.44 -3.01 -6.51
N CYS A 16 6.35 -2.80 -7.83
CA CYS A 16 5.37 -3.51 -8.63
C CYS A 16 5.95 -4.00 -9.94
N ARG A 17 5.41 -5.14 -10.37
CA ARG A 17 5.61 -5.73 -11.68
C ARG A 17 4.30 -5.64 -12.42
N TYR A 18 4.27 -5.05 -13.60
CA TYR A 18 3.06 -4.97 -14.40
C TYR A 18 3.36 -5.00 -15.90
N ASP A 19 2.35 -5.39 -16.66
CA ASP A 19 2.37 -5.38 -18.11
C ASP A 19 1.56 -4.17 -18.61
N SER A 20 2.10 -3.41 -19.57
CA SER A 20 1.37 -2.34 -20.26
C SER A 20 0.94 -2.82 -21.65
N PRO A 21 0.04 -2.10 -22.35
CA PRO A 21 -0.36 -2.45 -23.72
C PRO A 21 0.81 -2.51 -24.72
N THR A 22 1.93 -1.85 -24.41
CA THR A 22 3.06 -1.70 -25.32
C THR A 22 4.34 -2.37 -24.82
N LEU A 23 4.45 -2.68 -23.53
CA LEU A 23 5.66 -3.23 -22.90
C LEU A 23 5.27 -4.22 -21.79
N ALA A 24 5.79 -5.44 -21.87
CA ALA A 24 5.68 -6.43 -20.81
C ALA A 24 6.78 -6.25 -19.74
N ASN A 25 6.52 -6.78 -18.55
CA ASN A 25 7.47 -6.90 -17.44
C ASN A 25 8.08 -5.57 -16.97
N ARG A 26 7.27 -4.51 -16.90
CA ARG A 26 7.66 -3.24 -16.30
C ARG A 26 7.82 -3.43 -14.80
N ILE A 27 8.93 -2.94 -14.27
CA ILE A 27 9.19 -2.89 -12.83
C ILE A 27 9.35 -1.43 -12.44
N ILE A 28 8.62 -1.01 -11.42
CA ILE A 28 8.85 0.27 -10.73
C ILE A 28 8.89 0.01 -9.23
N SER A 29 9.62 0.85 -8.52
CA SER A 29 9.69 0.83 -7.06
C SER A 29 9.85 2.24 -6.53
N GLY A 30 9.56 2.41 -5.24
CA GLY A 30 9.67 3.71 -4.60
C GLY A 30 9.28 3.66 -3.13
N VAL A 31 9.12 4.85 -2.57
CA VAL A 31 8.68 5.06 -1.18
C VAL A 31 7.55 6.07 -1.17
N GLN A 32 6.44 5.70 -0.56
CA GLN A 32 5.32 6.59 -0.28
C GLN A 32 5.35 7.02 1.19
N VAL A 33 5.19 8.32 1.46
CA VAL A 33 5.22 8.87 2.81
C VAL A 33 3.82 9.22 3.29
N PHE A 34 3.44 8.70 4.46
CA PHE A 34 2.17 8.89 5.15
C PHE A 34 2.34 9.52 6.53
N ASP A 35 3.45 10.24 6.76
CA ASP A 35 3.68 10.99 8.00
C ASP A 35 2.50 11.94 8.28
N VAL A 36 2.12 12.02 9.55
CA VAL A 36 1.08 12.95 10.03
C VAL A 36 1.77 14.24 10.46
N LYS A 37 1.30 15.36 9.92
CA LYS A 37 1.87 16.68 10.22
C LYS A 37 1.27 17.24 11.51
N ARG A 38 1.94 18.22 12.10
CA ARG A 38 1.44 18.91 13.30
C ARG A 38 0.06 19.51 13.02
N GLY A 39 -0.91 19.18 13.87
CA GLY A 39 -2.30 19.64 13.73
C GLY A 39 -3.20 18.70 12.92
N GLU A 40 -2.67 17.64 12.31
CA GLU A 40 -3.47 16.63 11.61
C GLU A 40 -3.93 15.52 12.58
N SER A 41 -5.14 15.00 12.33
CA SER A 41 -5.59 13.78 13.01
C SER A 41 -4.74 12.58 12.55
N PRO A 42 -4.38 11.64 13.46
CA PRO A 42 -3.66 10.42 13.09
C PRO A 42 -4.30 9.64 11.93
N GLY A 43 -5.64 9.69 11.81
CA GLY A 43 -6.40 8.99 10.78
C GLY A 43 -6.15 9.47 9.35
N VAL A 44 -5.62 10.69 9.16
CA VAL A 44 -5.34 11.24 7.83
C VAL A 44 -4.36 10.36 7.06
N ARG A 45 -3.43 9.65 7.73
CA ARG A 45 -2.50 8.72 7.07
C ARG A 45 -3.22 7.59 6.34
N PHE A 46 -4.33 7.11 6.88
CA PHE A 46 -5.12 6.02 6.29
C PHE A 46 -5.90 6.50 5.07
N LEU A 47 -6.42 7.74 5.13
CA LEU A 47 -7.05 8.38 3.96
C LEU A 47 -6.04 8.58 2.82
N ARG A 48 -4.82 9.01 3.15
CA ARG A 48 -3.71 9.13 2.19
C ARG A 48 -3.32 7.78 1.60
N CYS A 49 -3.22 6.75 2.43
CA CYS A 49 -2.95 5.38 1.98
C CYS A 49 -4.01 4.90 0.98
N ARG A 50 -5.30 5.08 1.28
CA ARG A 50 -6.38 4.76 0.35
C ARG A 50 -6.30 5.56 -0.96
N ALA A 51 -6.06 6.87 -0.89
CA ALA A 51 -5.92 7.71 -2.07
C ALA A 51 -4.78 7.21 -2.97
N TRP A 52 -3.62 6.93 -2.37
CA TRP A 52 -2.46 6.39 -3.08
C TRP A 52 -2.72 5.00 -3.68
N LEU A 53 -3.45 4.12 -2.99
CA LEU A 53 -3.83 2.81 -3.55
C LEU A 53 -4.72 2.96 -4.80
N ASN A 54 -5.58 3.97 -4.88
CA ASN A 54 -6.33 4.26 -6.11
C ASN A 54 -5.39 4.63 -7.26
N GLU A 55 -4.40 5.51 -7.01
CA GLU A 55 -3.40 5.88 -8.02
C GLU A 55 -2.60 4.65 -8.50
N MET A 56 -2.20 3.79 -7.56
CA MET A 56 -1.50 2.54 -7.88
C MET A 56 -2.39 1.56 -8.64
N ASN A 57 -3.69 1.51 -8.35
CA ASN A 57 -4.63 0.66 -9.09
C ASN A 57 -4.80 1.12 -10.55
N ASP A 58 -4.85 2.43 -10.79
CA ASP A 58 -4.92 2.97 -12.14
C ASP A 58 -3.64 2.67 -12.94
N LEU A 59 -2.48 2.76 -12.26
CA LEU A 59 -1.17 2.55 -12.88
C LEU A 59 -0.84 1.07 -13.12
N VAL A 60 -1.07 0.23 -12.11
CA VAL A 60 -0.57 -1.15 -12.03
C VAL A 60 -1.67 -2.16 -12.35
N LYS A 61 -2.93 -1.87 -12.00
CA LYS A 61 -4.05 -2.81 -12.02
C LYS A 61 -3.66 -4.16 -11.41
N PRO A 62 -3.29 -4.19 -10.11
CA PRO A 62 -2.73 -5.37 -9.49
C PRO A 62 -3.77 -6.51 -9.44
N ASP A 63 -3.32 -7.70 -9.80
CA ASP A 63 -4.04 -8.95 -9.57
C ASP A 63 -3.80 -9.44 -8.12
N ILE A 64 -2.61 -9.15 -7.58
CA ILE A 64 -2.17 -9.52 -6.23
C ILE A 64 -1.52 -8.31 -5.53
N ILE A 65 -1.86 -8.10 -4.26
CA ILE A 65 -1.13 -7.22 -3.33
C ILE A 65 -0.46 -8.06 -2.25
N SER A 66 0.87 -8.01 -2.14
CA SER A 66 1.62 -8.72 -1.09
C SER A 66 2.18 -7.73 -0.06
N TYR A 67 2.18 -8.11 1.21
CA TYR A 67 2.75 -7.28 2.30
C TYR A 67 3.32 -8.13 3.44
N GLU A 68 4.24 -7.55 4.22
CA GLU A 68 4.84 -8.21 5.38
C GLU A 68 3.88 -8.22 6.60
N GLN A 69 3.82 -9.34 7.33
CA GLN A 69 3.06 -9.45 8.56
C GLN A 69 3.78 -8.74 9.72
N ALA A 70 3.05 -7.92 10.47
CA ALA A 70 3.63 -7.21 11.61
C ALA A 70 4.11 -8.19 12.69
N HIS A 71 5.31 -7.97 13.23
CA HIS A 71 5.82 -8.75 14.37
C HIS A 71 5.25 -8.32 15.74
N HIS A 72 4.30 -7.38 15.77
CA HIS A 72 3.64 -6.85 16.98
C HIS A 72 4.60 -6.31 18.07
N ARG A 73 5.76 -5.78 17.67
CA ARG A 73 6.75 -5.18 18.58
C ARG A 73 6.62 -3.65 18.56
N GLY A 74 6.24 -3.07 19.70
CA GLY A 74 6.09 -1.63 19.89
C GLY A 74 4.68 -1.13 19.59
N GLY A 75 4.03 -0.51 20.59
CA GLY A 75 2.59 -0.19 20.52
C GLY A 75 2.22 0.77 19.39
N ALA A 76 2.81 1.96 19.35
CA ALA A 76 2.45 2.98 18.34
C ALA A 76 2.81 2.56 16.90
N ALA A 77 3.96 1.88 16.72
CA ALA A 77 4.38 1.35 15.44
C ALA A 77 3.44 0.24 14.95
N THR A 78 3.07 -0.68 15.85
CA THR A 78 2.11 -1.76 15.54
C THR A 78 0.74 -1.20 15.18
N ALA A 79 0.23 -0.23 15.93
CA ALA A 79 -1.06 0.41 15.62
C ALA A 79 -1.07 1.07 14.23
N CYS A 80 0.04 1.73 13.85
CA CYS A 80 0.16 2.30 12.52
C CYS A 80 0.22 1.22 11.43
N GLY A 81 1.11 0.23 11.58
CA GLY A 81 1.30 -0.83 10.58
C GLY A 81 0.04 -1.64 10.35
N VAL A 82 -0.60 -2.12 11.42
CA VAL A 82 -1.86 -2.89 11.35
C VAL A 82 -3.00 -2.03 10.79
N GLY A 83 -3.04 -0.73 11.10
CA GLY A 83 -4.00 0.19 10.51
C GLY A 83 -3.82 0.34 8.99
N LEU A 84 -2.57 0.42 8.51
CA LEU A 84 -2.28 0.45 7.06
C LEU A 84 -2.64 -0.89 6.40
N VAL A 85 -2.33 -2.03 7.03
CA VAL A 85 -2.76 -3.36 6.57
C VAL A 85 -4.28 -3.42 6.44
N THR A 86 -5.02 -2.86 7.40
CA THR A 86 -6.49 -2.83 7.34
C THR A 86 -6.98 -2.07 6.11
N VAL A 87 -6.36 -0.94 5.76
CA VAL A 87 -6.69 -0.18 4.56
C VAL A 87 -6.39 -0.97 3.30
N VAL A 88 -5.25 -1.69 3.25
CA VAL A 88 -4.90 -2.56 2.12
C VAL A 88 -5.90 -3.70 1.94
N LEU A 89 -6.27 -4.39 3.02
CA LEU A 89 -7.24 -5.48 2.99
C LEU A 89 -8.62 -5.00 2.54
N GLU A 90 -9.07 -3.86 3.07
CA GLU A 90 -10.34 -3.25 2.66
C GLU A 90 -10.33 -2.86 1.18
N PHE A 91 -9.24 -2.24 0.71
CA PHE A 91 -9.08 -1.87 -0.68
C PHE A 91 -9.07 -3.07 -1.62
N ALA A 92 -8.32 -4.12 -1.26
CA ALA A 92 -8.23 -5.35 -2.04
C ALA A 92 -9.59 -6.05 -2.14
N ALA A 93 -10.33 -6.14 -1.04
CA ALA A 93 -11.68 -6.71 -1.03
C ALA A 93 -12.65 -5.93 -1.94
N LEU A 94 -12.61 -4.60 -1.92
CA LEU A 94 -13.45 -3.74 -2.75
C LEU A 94 -13.17 -3.96 -4.26
N HIS A 95 -11.91 -4.15 -4.64
CA HIS A 95 -11.48 -4.27 -6.02
C HIS A 95 -11.30 -5.72 -6.50
N LYS A 96 -11.61 -6.71 -5.64
CA LYS A 96 -11.45 -8.15 -5.91
C LYS A 96 -9.99 -8.53 -6.25
N ILE A 97 -9.05 -7.96 -5.51
CA ILE A 97 -7.61 -8.22 -5.61
C ILE A 97 -7.24 -9.28 -4.56
N GLU A 98 -6.36 -10.21 -4.91
CA GLU A 98 -5.83 -11.22 -3.98
C GLU A 98 -4.79 -10.59 -3.04
N VAL A 99 -4.74 -11.05 -1.78
CA VAL A 99 -3.84 -10.57 -0.71
C VAL A 99 -3.21 -11.71 0.06
#